data_AF-A0A499UEN7-F1
#
_entry.id   AF-A0A499UEN7-F1
#
_cell.length_a   1.000
_cell.length_b   1.000
_cell.length_c   1.000
_cell.angle_alpha   90.00
_cell.angle_beta   90.00
_cell.angle_gamma   90.00
#
_symmetry.space_group_name_H-M   'P 1'
#
loop_
_entity.id
_entity.type
_entity.pdbx_description
1 polymer ?
#
loop_
_entity_poly.entity_id
_entity_poly.type
_entity_poly.pdbx_seq_one_letter_code
_entity_poly.pdbx_strand_id
1 'polypeptide(L)'
;MTDHPLASSWTPTRDHLTAAMSCLTETAEIDPSGVQEWLDHNELGLAFDDLVDLGHDRELPLGFWQHLDEAAREMTSTQPLSTSRTSPQQISVVATSQRHRKARTHAE
;
A
#
# COMPACT_ATOMS: atom_id res chain seq x y z
N MET A 1 -21.09 -10.40 18.08
CA MET A 1 -19.68 -10.76 17.83
C MET A 1 -19.38 -10.31 16.43
N THR A 2 -18.77 -9.14 16.31
CA THR A 2 -18.50 -8.50 15.02
C THR A 2 -17.26 -9.16 14.45
N ASP A 3 -17.45 -10.07 13.50
CA ASP A 3 -16.39 -10.61 12.66
C ASP A 3 -15.77 -9.41 11.92
N HIS A 4 -14.55 -9.02 12.29
CA HIS A 4 -13.83 -7.94 11.62
C HIS A 4 -13.12 -8.54 10.40
N PRO A 5 -13.62 -8.34 9.16
CA PRO A 5 -12.96 -8.84 7.96
C PRO A 5 -11.56 -8.26 7.76
N LEU A 6 -11.19 -7.23 8.52
CA LEU A 6 -9.87 -6.62 8.52
C LEU A 6 -8.80 -7.54 9.16
N ALA A 7 -9.15 -8.40 10.12
CA ALA A 7 -8.16 -9.30 10.72
C ALA A 7 -7.65 -10.38 9.73
N SER A 8 -8.44 -10.69 8.69
CA SER A 8 -8.04 -11.63 7.63
C SER A 8 -7.27 -10.99 6.47
N SER A 9 -7.21 -9.66 6.35
CA SER A 9 -6.52 -9.02 5.21
C SER A 9 -5.01 -8.91 5.39
N TRP A 10 -4.47 -9.26 6.56
CA TRP A 10 -3.05 -9.07 6.89
C TRP A 10 -2.27 -10.36 7.10
N THR A 11 -2.93 -11.52 6.98
CA THR A 11 -2.28 -12.84 6.98
C THR A 11 -1.10 -12.92 6.00
N PRO A 12 -1.23 -12.52 4.71
CA PRO A 12 -0.11 -12.58 3.78
C PRO A 12 1.05 -11.66 4.19
N THR A 13 0.76 -10.46 4.70
CA THR A 13 1.78 -9.56 5.25
C THR A 13 2.53 -10.20 6.41
N ARG A 14 1.81 -10.85 7.34
CA ARG A 14 2.41 -11.52 8.49
C ARG A 14 3.29 -12.69 8.08
N ASP A 15 2.87 -13.48 7.10
CA ASP A 15 3.68 -14.58 6.54
C ASP A 15 4.99 -14.06 5.93
N HIS A 16 4.94 -12.96 5.17
CA HIS A 16 6.14 -12.35 4.61
C HIS A 16 7.11 -11.82 5.68
N LEU A 17 6.60 -11.15 6.71
CA LEU A 17 7.43 -10.68 7.84
C LEU A 17 8.03 -11.84 8.63
N THR A 18 7.28 -12.91 8.82
CA THR A 18 7.77 -14.13 9.51
C THR A 18 8.88 -14.80 8.70
N ALA A 19 8.75 -14.88 7.38
CA ALA A 19 9.79 -15.43 6.50
C ALA A 19 11.07 -14.58 6.53
N ALA A 20 10.95 -13.25 6.52
CA ALA A 20 12.08 -12.33 6.67
C ALA A 20 12.80 -12.56 8.03
N MET A 21 12.04 -12.70 9.11
CA MET A 21 12.56 -12.99 10.45
C MET A 21 13.30 -14.34 10.52
N SER A 22 12.79 -15.38 9.86
CA SER A 22 13.49 -16.68 9.77
C SER A 22 14.83 -16.54 9.03
N CYS A 23 14.87 -15.85 7.88
CA CYS A 23 16.12 -15.59 7.16
C CYS A 23 17.16 -14.86 8.01
N LEU A 24 16.69 -13.93 8.84
CA LEU A 24 17.51 -13.13 9.74
C LEU A 24 18.10 -13.95 10.89
N THR A 25 17.30 -14.84 11.48
CA THR A 25 17.74 -15.78 12.53
C THR A 25 18.76 -16.79 11.98
N GLU A 26 18.52 -17.33 10.79
CA GLU A 26 19.39 -18.33 10.16
C GLU A 26 20.73 -17.75 9.68
N THR A 27 20.74 -16.49 9.22
CA THR A 27 21.93 -15.92 8.58
C THR A 27 22.80 -15.12 9.54
N ALA A 28 22.20 -14.43 10.49
CA ALA A 28 22.89 -13.39 11.26
C ALA A 28 22.88 -13.64 12.78
N GLU A 29 22.37 -14.80 13.23
CA GLU A 29 22.25 -15.19 14.65
C GLU A 29 21.69 -14.05 15.52
N ILE A 30 20.78 -13.26 14.96
CA ILE A 30 20.16 -12.13 15.64
C ILE A 30 19.01 -12.68 16.46
N ASP A 31 18.85 -12.12 17.65
CA ASP A 31 17.66 -12.36 18.46
C ASP A 31 16.43 -11.71 17.80
N PRO A 32 15.45 -12.51 17.33
CA PRO A 32 14.24 -11.98 16.71
C PRO A 32 13.17 -11.62 17.74
N SER A 33 13.47 -11.66 19.05
CA SER A 33 12.47 -11.48 20.13
C SER A 33 11.65 -10.20 20.00
N GLY A 34 12.28 -9.08 19.64
CA GLY A 34 11.60 -7.80 19.39
C GLY A 34 10.60 -7.89 18.24
N VAL A 35 11.03 -8.39 17.08
CA VAL A 35 10.18 -8.60 15.91
C VAL A 35 9.03 -9.57 16.20
N GLN A 36 9.31 -10.65 16.94
CA GLN A 36 8.33 -11.66 17.29
C GLN A 36 7.21 -11.12 18.19
N GLU A 37 7.54 -10.20 19.12
CA GLU A 37 6.57 -9.52 19.99
C GLU A 37 5.63 -8.64 19.16
N TRP A 38 6.15 -7.86 18.22
CA TRP A 38 5.34 -7.05 17.31
C TRP A 38 4.39 -7.91 16.45
N LEU A 39 4.86 -9.06 15.96
CA LEU A 39 4.04 -9.99 15.18
C LEU A 39 2.92 -10.63 15.99
N ASP A 40 3.16 -10.95 17.26
CA ASP A 40 2.15 -11.52 18.17
C ASP A 40 1.04 -10.49 18.46
N HIS A 41 1.43 -9.21 18.57
CA HIS A 41 0.52 -8.09 18.80
C HIS A 41 -0.16 -7.56 17.53
N ASN A 42 0.14 -8.16 16.36
CA ASN A 42 -0.33 -7.70 15.04
C ASN A 42 0.10 -6.24 14.73
N GLU A 43 1.22 -5.80 15.28
CA GLU A 43 1.83 -4.49 15.03
C GLU A 43 2.77 -4.57 13.83
N LEU A 44 2.23 -4.94 12.67
CA LEU A 44 2.99 -5.30 11.47
C LEU A 44 3.88 -4.16 10.94
N GLY A 45 3.47 -2.90 11.13
CA GLY A 45 4.29 -1.74 10.77
C GLY A 45 5.54 -1.63 11.63
N LEU A 46 5.42 -1.85 12.94
CA LEU A 46 6.57 -1.83 13.86
C LEU A 46 7.50 -3.01 13.57
N ALA A 47 6.93 -4.20 13.32
CA ALA A 47 7.72 -5.36 12.90
C ALA A 47 8.49 -5.10 11.60
N PHE A 48 7.88 -4.40 10.64
CA PHE A 48 8.53 -4.03 9.38
C PHE A 48 9.67 -3.03 9.57
N ASP A 49 9.42 -1.92 10.29
CA ASP A 49 10.45 -0.91 10.56
C ASP A 49 11.65 -1.50 11.31
N ASP A 50 11.40 -2.36 12.31
CA ASP A 50 12.45 -3.03 13.09
C ASP A 50 13.29 -3.99 12.22
N LEU A 51 12.65 -4.75 11.33
CA LEU A 51 13.37 -5.59 10.36
C LEU A 51 14.22 -4.77 9.38
N VAL A 52 13.73 -3.61 8.92
CA VAL A 52 14.50 -2.71 8.04
C VAL A 52 15.71 -2.15 8.77
N ASP A 53 15.57 -1.70 10.01
CA ASP A 53 16.69 -1.20 10.84
C ASP A 53 17.73 -2.29 11.09
N LEU A 54 17.30 -3.49 11.49
CA LEU A 54 18.18 -4.64 11.69
C LEU A 54 18.95 -5.05 10.43
N GLY A 55 18.32 -4.90 9.26
CA GLY A 55 18.93 -5.21 7.98
C GLY A 55 19.82 -4.09 7.41
N HIS A 56 19.55 -2.83 7.75
CA HIS A 56 20.23 -1.67 7.17
C HIS A 56 21.76 -1.69 7.41
N ASP A 57 22.17 -2.09 8.61
CA ASP A 57 23.58 -2.14 9.00
C ASP A 57 24.25 -3.49 8.68
N ARG A 58 23.58 -4.37 7.94
CA ARG A 58 24.03 -5.76 7.71
C ARG A 58 23.95 -6.17 6.25
N GLU A 59 24.94 -6.95 5.82
CA GLU A 59 24.95 -7.59 4.50
C GLU A 59 24.02 -8.83 4.50
N LEU A 60 22.71 -8.60 4.59
CA LEU A 60 21.70 -9.66 4.56
C LEU A 60 21.47 -10.22 3.14
N PRO A 61 21.06 -11.50 3.03
CA PRO A 61 20.82 -12.13 1.75
C PRO A 61 19.64 -11.48 1.02
N LEU A 62 19.67 -11.48 -0.30
CA LEU A 62 18.61 -10.88 -1.13
C LEU A 62 17.21 -11.41 -0.79
N GLY A 63 17.08 -12.67 -0.37
CA GLY A 63 15.82 -13.27 0.04
C GLY A 63 15.14 -12.53 1.20
N PHE A 64 15.92 -12.00 2.15
CA PHE A 64 15.40 -11.16 3.23
C PHE A 64 14.69 -9.91 2.69
N TRP A 65 15.38 -9.18 1.81
CA TRP A 65 14.86 -7.95 1.21
C TRP A 65 13.66 -8.20 0.29
N GLN A 66 13.61 -9.36 -0.38
CA GLN A 66 12.45 -9.76 -1.19
C GLN A 66 11.19 -9.98 -0.33
N HIS A 67 11.34 -10.59 0.85
CA HIS A 67 10.22 -10.77 1.76
C HIS A 67 9.70 -9.43 2.32
N LEU A 68 10.58 -8.47 2.60
CA LEU A 68 10.18 -7.12 2.99
C LEU A 68 9.45 -6.37 1.86
N ASP A 69 9.95 -6.45 0.63
CA ASP A 69 9.28 -5.81 -0.52
C ASP A 69 7.84 -6.33 -0.68
N GLU A 70 7.64 -7.65 -0.65
CA GLU A 70 6.30 -8.23 -0.74
C GLU A 70 5.40 -7.85 0.45
N ALA A 71 5.94 -7.80 1.67
CA ALA A 71 5.19 -7.30 2.83
C ALA A 71 4.72 -5.85 2.63
N ALA A 72 5.59 -4.97 2.13
CA ALA A 72 5.24 -3.58 1.85
C ALA A 72 4.19 -3.44 0.73
N ARG A 73 4.28 -4.29 -0.31
CA ARG A 73 3.28 -4.34 -1.39
C ARG A 73 1.91 -4.74 -0.87
N GLU A 74 1.84 -5.78 -0.03
CA GLU A 74 0.58 -6.18 0.61
C GLU A 74 0.02 -5.07 1.51
N MET A 75 0.89 -4.37 2.27
CA MET A 75 0.46 -3.24 3.12
C MET A 75 -0.11 -2.06 2.30
N THR A 76 0.49 -1.75 1.15
CA THR A 76 0.01 -0.69 0.24
C THR A 76 -1.19 -1.12 -0.62
N SER A 77 -1.42 -2.42 -0.78
CA SER A 77 -2.51 -3.00 -1.58
C SER A 77 -3.90 -2.86 -0.93
N THR A 78 -3.98 -2.26 0.26
CA THR A 78 -5.25 -1.89 0.93
C THR A 78 -5.99 -0.70 0.30
N GLN A 79 -5.81 -0.45 -1.00
CA GLN A 79 -6.79 0.36 -1.72
C GLN A 79 -8.02 -0.50 -2.03
N PRO A 80 -9.22 -0.16 -1.51
CA PRO A 80 -10.40 -0.61 -2.20
C PRO A 80 -10.29 -0.06 -3.62
N LEU A 81 -10.42 -0.94 -4.62
CA LEU A 81 -10.71 -0.48 -5.96
C LEU A 81 -11.96 0.42 -5.89
N SER A 82 -11.75 1.73 -5.77
CA SER A 82 -12.55 2.70 -6.49
C SER A 82 -12.25 2.42 -7.96
N THR A 83 -12.85 1.35 -8.47
CA THR A 83 -13.14 1.25 -9.89
C THR A 83 -14.06 2.43 -10.17
N SER A 84 -13.46 3.55 -10.54
CA SER A 84 -14.09 4.50 -11.44
C SER A 84 -14.48 3.70 -12.67
N ARG A 85 -15.69 3.12 -12.63
CA ARG A 85 -16.38 2.65 -13.83
C ARG A 85 -16.85 3.90 -14.57
N THR A 86 -15.90 4.71 -15.04
CA THR A 86 -16.10 5.62 -16.16
C THR A 86 -16.33 4.72 -17.37
N SER A 87 -17.60 4.45 -17.60
CA SER A 87 -18.09 3.83 -18.82
C SER A 87 -17.70 4.74 -20.00
N PRO A 88 -17.01 4.24 -21.05
CA PRO A 88 -16.55 5.06 -22.18
C PRO A 88 -17.68 5.54 -23.12
N GLN A 89 -18.96 5.52 -22.71
CA GLN A 89 -20.10 5.81 -23.58
C GLN A 89 -20.67 7.24 -23.48
N GLN A 90 -20.00 8.18 -22.77
CA GLN A 90 -20.39 9.60 -22.76
C GLN A 90 -19.28 10.53 -23.24
N ILE A 91 -18.69 10.22 -24.40
CA ILE A 91 -18.03 11.24 -25.22
C ILE A 91 -19.04 11.65 -26.29
N SER A 92 -19.92 12.60 -25.96
CA SER A 92 -20.72 13.31 -26.96
C SER A 92 -20.30 14.77 -26.99
N VAL A 93 -19.43 15.03 -27.97
CA VAL A 93 -19.30 16.22 -28.81
C VAL A 93 -19.23 17.61 -28.15
N VAL A 94 -17.99 18.08 -28.09
CA VAL A 94 -17.48 19.40 -28.51
C VAL A 94 -18.44 20.58 -28.46
N ALA A 95 -18.05 21.56 -27.64
CA ALA A 95 -18.48 22.94 -27.75
C ALA A 95 -18.17 23.49 -29.15
N THR A 96 -19.14 24.16 -29.76
CA THR A 96 -18.84 25.22 -30.75
C THR A 96 -19.36 26.54 -30.21
N SER A 97 -18.41 27.37 -29.82
CA SER A 97 -18.59 28.80 -29.59
C SER A 97 -19.12 29.48 -30.85
N GLN A 98 -20.10 30.36 -30.72
CA GLN A 98 -20.09 31.58 -31.52
C GLN A 98 -20.65 32.78 -30.75
N ARG A 99 -19.71 33.65 -30.35
CA ARG A 99 -19.93 35.03 -29.90
C ARG A 99 -20.71 35.80 -30.97
N HIS A 100 -21.50 36.82 -30.58
CA HIS A 100 -21.34 38.21 -31.06
C HIS A 100 -22.30 39.19 -30.33
N ARG A 101 -21.67 40.08 -29.54
CA ARG A 101 -21.87 41.54 -29.39
C ARG A 101 -23.25 42.11 -28.99
N LYS A 102 -23.26 42.74 -27.80
CA LYS A 102 -24.15 43.85 -27.41
C LYS A 102 -23.73 45.14 -28.14
N ALA A 103 -24.69 45.93 -28.63
CA ALA A 103 -24.67 47.40 -28.65
C ALA A 103 -26.08 47.98 -28.91
N ARG A 104 -26.41 49.05 -28.18
CA ARG A 104 -27.65 49.87 -28.21
C ARG A 104 -27.62 50.91 -29.34
N THR A 105 -28.81 51.29 -29.84
CA THR A 105 -29.30 52.65 -30.23
C THR A 105 -30.73 52.49 -30.80
N HIS A 106 -31.83 52.97 -30.19
CA HIS A 106 -32.39 54.33 -30.04
C HIS A 106 -32.92 54.98 -31.34
N ALA A 107 -34.25 55.28 -31.33
CA ALA A 107 -35.07 56.23 -32.12
C ALA A 107 -35.00 56.13 -33.67
N GLU A 108 -36.06 56.39 -34.45
CA GLU A 108 -37.27 57.23 -34.31
C GLU A 108 -38.55 56.53 -34.79
#